data_AF-A0A2P5HEK4-F1
#
_entry.id   AF-A0A2P5HEK4-F1
#
_cell.length_a   1.000
_cell.length_b   1.000
_cell.length_c   1.000
_cell.angle_alpha   90.00
_cell.angle_beta   90.00
_cell.angle_gamma   90.00
#
_symmetry.space_group_name_H-M   'P 1'
#
loop_
_entity.id
_entity.type
_entity.pdbx_description
1 polymer ?
#
loop_
_entity_poly.entity_id
_entity_poly.type
_entity_poly.pdbx_seq_one_letter_code
_entity_poly.pdbx_strand_id
1 'polypeptide(L)'
;MRIPLSPLHACVFEFVRYLNEQNVVEDKVEFIPYVLQHINNKVHLQGRVWDATDRSLAAWMELPQEFHNKTAGEMLRVVMDPWIALLKADFERGMAEVIDFVELIMSQTNQYDQSFTDLVLQTMHFSNSKWVTVQRGLSRIIDVAAKTLGPSCIFRNAPVSEIYELPDGKLELGIGGIAPTKRVFDKVVLAVSPAAIQQGIRTRPKWSYMKERAIQAIHEGPLYKIGLHFQTRFWEHTAEPCFGGQTQTDFRIRWIVYPSNYIGSHKSGCLMVYAGMTDALRWSWTTHQERVKLVMEDLNTFFSPQGVDIYVQFIEAFDMHWPSEAGGGNTMYLPGQYSRFHDVI
;
A
#
# COMPACT_ATOMS: atom_id res chain seq x y z
N MET A 1 -6.76 3.58 -3.74
CA MET A 1 -5.48 3.50 -4.48
C MET A 1 -5.35 4.74 -5.35
N ARG A 2 -4.12 5.20 -5.60
CA ARG A 2 -3.79 6.51 -6.18
C ARG A 2 -2.58 6.39 -7.10
N ILE A 3 -2.45 7.28 -8.08
CA ILE A 3 -1.36 7.32 -9.05
C ILE A 3 -0.78 8.75 -9.02
N PRO A 4 0.53 8.94 -8.78
CA PRO A 4 1.13 10.27 -8.86
C PRO A 4 1.20 10.75 -10.31
N LEU A 5 1.00 12.05 -10.50
CA LEU A 5 1.30 12.70 -11.79
C LEU A 5 2.80 12.99 -11.87
N SER A 6 3.57 12.01 -12.33
CA SER A 6 5.01 12.14 -12.51
C SER A 6 5.51 11.39 -13.76
N PRO A 7 6.70 11.76 -14.31
CA PRO A 7 7.26 11.08 -15.48
C PRO A 7 7.43 9.56 -15.29
N LEU A 8 7.73 9.12 -14.06
CA LEU A 8 7.86 7.70 -13.70
C LEU A 8 6.56 6.89 -13.96
N HIS A 9 5.40 7.56 -13.97
CA HIS A 9 4.10 6.92 -14.17
C HIS A 9 3.50 7.19 -15.55
N ALA A 10 4.25 7.83 -16.47
CA ALA A 10 3.76 8.21 -17.80
C ALA A 10 3.19 7.00 -18.56
N CYS A 11 3.81 5.82 -18.42
CA CYS A 11 3.36 4.58 -19.06
C CYS A 11 1.92 4.20 -18.68
N VAL A 12 1.47 4.50 -17.46
CA VAL A 12 0.09 4.21 -17.02
C VAL A 12 -0.89 5.11 -17.75
N PHE A 13 -0.56 6.39 -17.91
CA PHE A 13 -1.40 7.36 -18.62
C PHE A 13 -1.46 7.09 -20.12
N GLU A 14 -0.32 6.73 -20.72
CA GLU A 14 -0.24 6.32 -22.12
C GLU A 14 -1.03 5.03 -22.37
N PHE A 15 -0.92 4.06 -21.48
CA PHE A 15 -1.68 2.81 -21.55
C PHE A 15 -3.19 3.08 -21.45
N VAL A 16 -3.63 3.91 -20.50
CA VAL A 16 -5.04 4.29 -20.39
C VAL A 16 -5.53 5.06 -21.63
N ARG A 17 -4.70 5.94 -22.20
CA ARG A 17 -5.02 6.61 -23.47
C ARG A 17 -5.23 5.59 -24.59
N TYR A 18 -4.32 4.62 -24.73
CA TYR A 18 -4.45 3.54 -25.70
C TYR A 18 -5.77 2.76 -25.48
N LEU A 19 -6.06 2.33 -24.25
CA LEU A 19 -7.31 1.62 -23.94
C LEU A 19 -8.55 2.44 -24.31
N ASN A 20 -8.55 3.74 -24.03
CA ASN A 20 -9.66 4.64 -24.35
C ASN A 20 -9.85 4.87 -25.86
N GLU A 21 -8.79 4.73 -26.65
CA GLU A 21 -8.85 4.79 -28.13
C GLU A 21 -9.41 3.50 -28.73
N GLN A 22 -9.21 2.35 -28.07
CA GLN A 22 -9.65 1.03 -28.57
C GLN A 22 -11.07 0.64 -28.12
N ASN A 23 -11.70 1.37 -27.21
CA ASN A 23 -12.97 0.98 -26.60
C ASN A 23 -14.06 2.06 -26.74
N VAL A 24 -15.32 1.63 -26.58
CA VAL A 24 -16.49 2.52 -26.62
C VAL A 24 -16.54 3.46 -25.41
N VAL A 25 -17.33 4.52 -25.52
CA VAL A 25 -17.37 5.63 -24.55
C VAL A 25 -17.67 5.14 -23.12
N GLU A 26 -18.53 4.14 -22.96
CA GLU A 26 -18.98 3.62 -21.67
C GLU A 26 -17.86 2.90 -20.88
N ASP A 27 -16.90 2.34 -21.60
CA ASP A 27 -15.75 1.63 -21.03
C ASP A 27 -14.60 2.56 -20.70
N LYS A 28 -14.62 3.82 -21.16
CA LYS A 28 -13.47 4.72 -20.99
C LYS A 28 -13.09 4.85 -19.52
N VAL A 29 -11.79 4.80 -19.27
CA VAL A 29 -11.19 5.02 -17.96
C VAL A 29 -11.00 6.51 -17.78
N GLU A 30 -11.66 7.06 -16.77
CA GLU A 30 -11.57 8.47 -16.39
C GLU A 30 -10.73 8.63 -15.12
N PHE A 31 -9.72 9.49 -15.18
CA PHE A 31 -8.95 9.90 -14.01
C PHE A 31 -9.64 11.07 -13.31
N ILE A 32 -9.74 11.00 -11.99
CA ILE A 32 -10.22 12.09 -11.14
C ILE A 32 -9.12 12.52 -10.17
N PRO A 33 -9.13 13.78 -9.69
CA PRO A 33 -8.20 14.24 -8.67
C PRO A 33 -8.27 13.35 -7.42
N TYR A 34 -7.10 13.06 -6.85
CA TYR A 34 -7.00 12.38 -5.55
C TYR A 34 -6.49 13.36 -4.50
N VAL A 35 -7.26 13.53 -3.43
CA VAL A 35 -6.88 14.38 -2.29
C VAL A 35 -6.01 13.55 -1.37
N LEU A 36 -4.70 13.84 -1.36
CA LEU A 36 -3.74 13.14 -0.50
C LEU A 36 -3.77 13.65 0.94
N GLN A 37 -3.94 14.96 1.12
CA GLN A 37 -4.02 15.63 2.41
C GLN A 37 -5.11 16.69 2.38
N HIS A 38 -5.81 16.84 3.49
CA HIS A 38 -6.82 17.86 3.75
C HIS A 38 -6.48 18.57 5.07
N ILE A 39 -6.82 19.85 5.22
CA ILE A 39 -6.42 20.65 6.39
C ILE A 39 -6.93 20.09 7.73
N ASN A 40 -8.05 19.37 7.70
CA ASN A 40 -8.65 18.70 8.84
C ASN A 40 -8.15 17.26 9.04
N ASN A 41 -7.22 16.79 8.20
CA ASN A 41 -6.51 15.53 8.46
C ASN A 41 -5.43 15.78 9.52
N LYS A 42 -5.82 15.70 10.78
CA LYS A 42 -4.93 15.82 11.94
C LYS A 42 -4.34 14.48 12.35
N VAL A 43 -3.27 14.51 13.15
CA VAL A 43 -2.65 13.32 13.76
C VAL A 43 -3.21 13.15 15.17
N HIS A 44 -3.67 11.95 15.52
CA HIS A 44 -4.27 11.67 16.82
C HIS A 44 -3.35 10.74 17.62
N LEU A 45 -2.86 11.23 18.77
CA LEU A 45 -1.93 10.50 19.64
C LEU A 45 -2.37 10.62 21.09
N GLN A 46 -2.50 9.49 21.78
CA GLN A 46 -2.87 9.38 23.19
C GLN A 46 -4.08 10.26 23.56
N GLY A 47 -5.09 10.29 22.68
CA GLY A 47 -6.32 11.07 22.88
C GLY A 47 -6.19 12.58 22.64
N ARG A 48 -5.05 13.07 22.14
CA ARG A 48 -4.84 14.46 21.72
C ARG A 48 -4.78 14.58 20.20
N VAL A 49 -5.15 15.76 19.69
CA VAL A 49 -5.16 16.10 18.26
C VAL A 49 -4.02 17.05 17.94
N TRP A 50 -3.26 16.74 16.90
CA TRP A 50 -2.05 17.46 16.51
C TRP A 50 -2.03 17.78 15.02
N ASP A 51 -1.39 18.88 14.64
CA ASP A 51 -1.02 19.10 13.25
C ASP A 51 0.26 18.30 12.93
N ALA A 52 0.33 17.64 11.77
CA ALA A 52 1.53 16.90 11.36
C ALA A 52 2.77 17.81 11.21
N THR A 53 2.55 19.13 11.09
CA THR A 53 3.59 20.16 11.04
C THR A 53 3.80 20.89 12.38
N ASP A 54 3.19 20.41 13.46
CA ASP A 54 3.39 20.97 14.79
C ASP A 54 4.82 20.71 15.28
N ARG A 55 5.55 21.81 15.50
CA ARG A 55 6.96 21.80 15.93
C ARG A 55 7.14 21.49 17.42
N SER A 56 6.08 21.62 18.22
CA SER A 56 6.09 21.33 19.66
C SER A 56 5.91 19.85 19.97
N LEU A 57 5.41 19.07 19.00
CA LEU A 57 5.10 17.65 19.15
C LEU A 57 6.30 16.84 19.62
N ALA A 58 7.48 17.12 19.06
CA ALA A 58 8.75 16.47 19.44
C ALA A 58 9.07 16.60 20.93
N ALA A 59 8.86 17.80 21.49
CA ALA A 59 9.13 18.07 22.90
C ALA A 59 8.08 17.43 23.82
N TRP A 60 6.81 17.39 23.37
CA TRP A 60 5.74 16.73 24.12
C TRP A 60 5.97 15.21 24.27
N MET A 61 6.61 14.58 23.27
CA MET A 61 6.98 13.16 23.29
C MET A 61 8.33 12.88 23.96
N GLU A 62 8.96 13.88 24.57
CA GLU A 62 10.24 13.74 25.28
C GLU A 62 11.42 13.29 24.39
N LEU A 63 11.41 13.68 23.11
CA LEU A 63 12.56 13.44 22.22
C LEU A 63 13.81 14.24 22.66
N PRO A 64 15.01 13.87 22.21
CA PRO A 64 16.21 14.65 22.48
C PRO A 64 16.06 16.13 22.06
N GLN A 65 16.65 17.03 22.86
CA GLN A 65 16.43 18.49 22.77
C GLN A 65 16.77 19.08 21.38
N GLU A 66 17.70 18.47 20.66
CA GLU A 66 18.10 18.83 19.30
C GLU A 66 16.99 18.64 18.25
N PHE A 67 15.99 17.80 18.54
CA PHE A 67 14.82 17.58 17.69
C PHE A 67 13.65 18.49 18.05
N HIS A 68 13.71 19.19 19.19
CA HIS A 68 12.68 20.15 19.56
C HIS A 68 12.58 21.26 18.51
N ASN A 69 11.36 21.74 18.26
CA ASN A 69 11.03 22.76 17.27
C ASN A 69 11.22 22.34 15.80
N LYS A 70 11.43 21.05 15.51
CA LYS A 70 11.43 20.49 14.16
C LYS A 70 10.15 19.70 13.91
N THR A 71 9.61 19.80 12.71
CA THR A 71 8.54 18.90 12.24
C THR A 71 9.13 17.53 11.91
N ALA A 72 8.32 16.46 11.95
CA ALA A 72 8.78 15.13 11.55
C ALA A 72 9.36 15.12 10.11
N GLY A 73 8.78 15.91 9.20
CA GLY A 73 9.28 16.04 7.82
C GLY A 73 10.60 16.79 7.72
N GLU A 74 10.82 17.79 8.58
CA GLU A 74 12.13 18.45 8.72
C GLU A 74 13.15 17.48 9.32
N MET A 75 12.77 16.64 10.29
CA MET A 75 13.67 15.61 10.82
C MET A 75 14.12 14.68 9.70
N LEU A 76 13.19 14.15 8.89
CA LEU A 76 13.52 13.29 7.74
C LEU A 76 14.49 13.95 6.74
N ARG A 77 14.40 15.28 6.55
CA ARG A 77 15.31 16.04 5.68
C ARG A 77 16.65 16.38 6.34
N VAL A 78 16.65 16.58 7.66
CA VAL A 78 17.84 16.85 8.49
C VAL A 78 18.65 15.57 8.73
N VAL A 79 18.11 14.39 8.38
CA VAL A 79 18.76 13.07 8.50
C VAL A 79 20.04 12.91 7.66
N MET A 80 20.45 13.90 6.85
CA MET A 80 21.54 13.70 5.88
C MET A 80 22.90 14.35 6.20
N ASP A 81 23.00 15.48 6.90
CA ASP A 81 24.30 16.19 7.04
C ASP A 81 24.95 16.17 8.45
N PRO A 82 24.22 16.25 9.58
CA PRO A 82 24.80 16.17 10.93
C PRO A 82 25.19 14.75 11.40
N TRP A 83 24.87 13.73 10.59
CA TRP A 83 24.87 12.32 10.99
C TRP A 83 26.26 11.74 11.13
N ILE A 84 27.25 12.27 10.41
CA ILE A 84 28.66 11.88 10.54
C ILE A 84 29.27 12.30 11.91
N ALA A 85 28.66 13.28 12.59
CA ALA A 85 29.17 13.80 13.87
C ALA A 85 28.49 13.16 15.10
N LEU A 86 27.18 12.92 15.07
CA LEU A 86 26.42 12.23 16.13
C LEU A 86 26.67 10.72 16.18
N LEU A 87 26.98 10.08 15.04
CA LEU A 87 27.45 8.70 14.92
C LEU A 87 28.66 8.35 15.80
N LYS A 88 29.38 9.37 16.31
CA LYS A 88 30.63 9.19 17.04
C LYS A 88 30.49 9.07 18.56
N ALA A 89 29.30 9.31 19.16
CA ALA A 89 29.12 9.36 20.63
C ALA A 89 28.31 8.17 21.22
N ASP A 90 27.03 8.03 20.88
CA ASP A 90 26.22 6.81 21.10
C ASP A 90 25.02 6.85 20.15
N PHE A 91 25.22 6.25 18.98
CA PHE A 91 24.37 6.41 17.81
C PHE A 91 23.04 5.65 17.90
N GLU A 92 23.06 4.46 18.50
CA GLU A 92 21.97 3.49 18.37
C GLU A 92 20.72 3.94 19.12
N ARG A 93 20.87 4.45 20.35
CA ARG A 93 19.73 4.84 21.19
C ARG A 93 19.02 6.09 20.68
N GLY A 94 19.77 7.11 20.28
CA GLY A 94 19.18 8.36 19.77
C GLY A 94 18.50 8.16 18.41
N MET A 95 19.05 7.30 17.56
CA MET A 95 18.47 6.99 16.25
C MET A 95 17.15 6.21 16.38
N ALA A 96 17.06 5.27 17.32
CA ALA A 96 15.84 4.50 17.57
C ALA A 96 14.64 5.40 17.90
N GLU A 97 14.79 6.34 18.85
CA GLU A 97 13.69 7.23 19.26
C GLU A 97 13.23 8.17 18.12
N VAL A 98 14.17 8.64 17.29
CA VAL A 98 13.86 9.49 16.13
C VAL A 98 13.14 8.71 15.04
N ILE A 99 13.61 7.50 14.75
CA ILE A 99 12.94 6.58 13.82
C ILE A 99 11.53 6.32 14.32
N ASP A 100 11.36 5.93 15.58
CA ASP A 100 10.05 5.64 16.17
C ASP A 100 9.10 6.84 16.06
N PHE A 101 9.59 8.06 16.31
CA PHE A 101 8.80 9.27 16.12
C PHE A 101 8.39 9.51 14.67
N VAL A 102 9.35 9.49 13.74
CA VAL A 102 9.04 9.76 12.34
C VAL A 102 8.13 8.67 11.78
N GLU A 103 8.31 7.42 12.20
CA GLU A 103 7.39 6.33 11.87
C GLU A 103 5.99 6.57 12.41
N LEU A 104 5.87 6.95 13.68
CA LEU A 104 4.60 7.23 14.31
C LEU A 104 3.82 8.37 13.66
N ILE A 105 4.52 9.42 13.18
CA ILE A 105 3.90 10.66 12.69
C ILE A 105 3.79 10.73 11.16
N MET A 106 4.58 9.94 10.44
CA MET A 106 4.67 10.07 8.98
C MET A 106 4.63 8.75 8.23
N SER A 107 4.77 7.61 8.92
CA SER A 107 5.07 6.33 8.29
C SER A 107 4.29 5.17 8.91
N GLN A 108 4.72 3.94 8.60
CA GLN A 108 4.30 2.71 9.26
C GLN A 108 5.38 2.25 10.25
N THR A 109 5.00 1.47 11.26
CA THR A 109 5.99 0.90 12.20
C THR A 109 6.93 -0.08 11.50
N ASN A 110 8.22 0.08 11.73
CA ASN A 110 9.38 -0.59 11.12
C ASN A 110 9.52 -0.34 9.62
N GLN A 111 8.98 0.76 9.10
CA GLN A 111 9.19 1.13 7.70
C GLN A 111 10.62 1.62 7.44
N TYR A 112 11.33 2.20 8.42
CA TYR A 112 12.70 2.68 8.25
C TYR A 112 13.77 1.59 8.38
N ASP A 113 13.38 0.36 8.71
CA ASP A 113 14.24 -0.83 8.58
C ASP A 113 14.46 -1.26 7.12
N GLN A 114 13.74 -0.65 6.17
CA GLN A 114 13.89 -0.88 4.73
C GLN A 114 15.20 -0.31 4.19
N SER A 115 15.55 -0.67 2.94
CA SER A 115 16.74 -0.14 2.30
C SER A 115 16.64 1.37 2.12
N PHE A 116 17.76 2.07 2.31
CA PHE A 116 17.84 3.51 2.04
C PHE A 116 17.35 3.87 0.63
N THR A 117 17.68 3.04 -0.37
CA THR A 117 17.22 3.23 -1.75
C THR A 117 15.69 3.19 -1.83
N ASP A 118 15.03 2.23 -1.18
CA ASP A 118 13.57 2.15 -1.16
C ASP A 118 12.94 3.32 -0.44
N LEU A 119 13.52 3.74 0.68
CA LEU A 119 13.05 4.91 1.43
C LEU A 119 13.13 6.18 0.59
N VAL A 120 14.22 6.37 -0.17
CA VAL A 120 14.38 7.49 -1.10
C VAL A 120 13.36 7.39 -2.23
N LEU A 121 13.19 6.23 -2.86
CA LEU A 121 12.22 6.02 -3.95
C LEU A 121 10.79 6.29 -3.48
N GLN A 122 10.41 5.81 -2.29
CA GLN A 122 9.12 6.07 -1.67
C GLN A 122 8.96 7.56 -1.34
N THR A 123 9.97 8.21 -0.79
CA THR A 123 9.94 9.66 -0.50
C THR A 123 9.78 10.48 -1.78
N MET A 124 10.48 10.12 -2.86
CA MET A 124 10.32 10.74 -4.18
C MET A 124 8.93 10.48 -4.77
N HIS A 125 8.37 9.30 -4.53
CA HIS A 125 7.02 8.97 -4.95
C HIS A 125 5.98 9.82 -4.21
N PHE A 126 6.11 9.97 -2.88
CA PHE A 126 5.15 10.70 -2.05
C PHE A 126 5.35 12.22 -2.03
N SER A 127 6.49 12.74 -2.49
CA SER A 127 6.73 14.19 -2.63
C SER A 127 6.03 14.83 -3.84
N ASN A 128 5.38 14.02 -4.69
CA ASN A 128 4.56 14.53 -5.78
C ASN A 128 3.41 15.39 -5.24
N SER A 129 3.24 16.57 -5.84
CA SER A 129 2.21 17.52 -5.41
C SER A 129 0.81 17.23 -5.97
N LYS A 130 0.72 16.38 -7.00
CA LYS A 130 -0.55 16.05 -7.66
C LYS A 130 -0.72 14.55 -7.85
N TRP A 131 -1.94 14.10 -7.55
CA TRP A 131 -2.33 12.71 -7.57
C TRP A 131 -3.66 12.56 -8.26
N VAL A 132 -3.85 11.42 -8.92
CA VAL A 132 -5.13 11.03 -9.48
C VAL A 132 -5.53 9.64 -8.98
N THR A 133 -6.81 9.35 -9.09
CA THR A 133 -7.34 7.98 -8.99
C THR A 133 -8.30 7.75 -10.16
N VAL A 134 -8.81 6.53 -10.29
CA VAL A 134 -9.74 6.18 -11.37
C VAL A 134 -11.17 6.31 -10.87
N GLN A 135 -11.99 7.06 -11.59
CA GLN A 135 -13.41 7.15 -11.29
C GLN A 135 -14.04 5.76 -11.31
N ARG A 136 -14.86 5.43 -10.31
CA ARG A 136 -15.47 4.10 -10.12
C ARG A 136 -14.47 2.96 -9.85
N GLY A 137 -13.22 3.26 -9.53
CA GLY A 137 -12.24 2.30 -9.01
C GLY A 137 -11.17 1.87 -10.00
N LEU A 138 -9.98 1.54 -9.48
CA LEU A 138 -8.81 1.18 -10.30
C LEU A 138 -8.99 -0.10 -11.11
N SER A 139 -9.90 -1.01 -10.71
CA SER A 139 -10.16 -2.24 -11.45
C SER A 139 -10.55 -1.97 -12.91
N ARG A 140 -11.17 -0.81 -13.20
CA ARG A 140 -11.53 -0.41 -14.56
C ARG A 140 -10.37 -0.47 -15.55
N ILE A 141 -9.15 -0.10 -15.14
CA ILE A 141 -7.98 -0.20 -16.02
C ILE A 141 -7.79 -1.66 -16.47
N ILE A 142 -7.90 -2.59 -15.53
CA ILE A 142 -7.71 -4.02 -15.77
C ILE A 142 -8.90 -4.62 -16.51
N ASP A 143 -10.13 -4.24 -16.15
CA ASP A 143 -11.36 -4.72 -16.78
C ASP A 143 -11.39 -4.33 -18.27
N VAL A 144 -11.01 -3.09 -18.59
CA VAL A 144 -10.96 -2.58 -19.96
C VAL A 144 -9.80 -3.21 -20.74
N ALA A 145 -8.63 -3.38 -20.11
CA ALA A 145 -7.53 -4.12 -20.72
C ALA A 145 -7.93 -5.57 -21.05
N ALA A 146 -8.61 -6.25 -20.13
CA ALA A 146 -9.10 -7.60 -20.34
C ALA A 146 -10.15 -7.67 -21.46
N LYS A 147 -11.05 -6.69 -21.52
CA LYS A 147 -12.03 -6.56 -22.61
C LYS A 147 -11.36 -6.37 -23.96
N THR A 148 -10.33 -5.52 -24.02
CA THR A 148 -9.55 -5.23 -25.25
C THR A 148 -8.84 -6.48 -25.77
N LEU A 149 -8.27 -7.30 -24.88
CA LEU A 149 -7.60 -8.56 -25.24
C LEU A 149 -8.58 -9.65 -25.70
N GLY A 150 -9.79 -9.64 -25.15
CA GLY A 150 -10.82 -10.63 -25.41
C GLY A 150 -10.66 -11.94 -24.62
N PRO A 151 -11.75 -12.71 -24.46
CA PRO A 151 -11.79 -13.89 -23.58
C PRO A 151 -10.91 -15.06 -24.07
N SER A 152 -10.59 -15.14 -25.37
CA SER A 152 -9.71 -16.16 -25.92
C SER A 152 -8.25 -16.05 -25.42
N CYS A 153 -7.87 -14.88 -24.94
CA CYS A 153 -6.52 -14.58 -24.47
C CYS A 153 -6.37 -14.75 -22.95
N ILE A 154 -7.48 -14.94 -22.21
CA ILE A 154 -7.49 -14.88 -20.74
C ILE A 154 -8.12 -16.16 -20.17
N PHE A 155 -7.30 -16.96 -19.52
CA PHE A 155 -7.72 -18.19 -18.85
C PHE A 155 -7.71 -17.99 -17.34
N ARG A 156 -8.89 -17.94 -16.72
CA ARG A 156 -9.05 -17.89 -15.26
C ARG A 156 -9.07 -19.30 -14.66
N ASN A 157 -8.84 -19.41 -13.36
CA ASN A 157 -8.77 -20.69 -12.63
C ASN A 157 -7.75 -21.67 -13.24
N ALA A 158 -6.67 -21.11 -13.79
CA ALA A 158 -5.63 -21.84 -14.53
C ALA A 158 -4.26 -21.63 -13.85
N PRO A 159 -4.09 -22.03 -12.57
CA PRO A 159 -2.81 -21.87 -11.89
C PRO A 159 -1.73 -22.70 -12.58
N VAL A 160 -0.59 -22.07 -12.87
CA VAL A 160 0.59 -22.77 -13.41
C VAL A 160 1.37 -23.33 -12.22
N SER A 161 1.56 -24.65 -12.18
CA SER A 161 2.34 -25.29 -11.12
C SER A 161 3.62 -25.96 -11.59
N GLU A 162 3.76 -26.17 -12.90
CA GLU A 162 4.89 -26.87 -13.50
C GLU A 162 5.34 -26.16 -14.77
N ILE A 163 6.65 -26.08 -14.99
CA ILE A 163 7.30 -25.54 -16.18
C ILE A 163 8.40 -26.51 -16.60
N TYR A 164 8.32 -27.03 -17.82
CA TYR A 164 9.30 -27.93 -18.40
C TYR A 164 9.91 -27.32 -19.66
N GLU A 165 11.23 -27.40 -19.79
CA GLU A 165 11.92 -27.15 -21.05
C GLU A 165 11.89 -28.43 -21.90
N LEU A 166 11.35 -28.32 -23.11
CA LEU A 166 11.29 -29.40 -24.07
C LEU A 166 12.58 -29.46 -24.91
N PRO A 167 12.94 -30.62 -25.50
CA PRO A 167 14.17 -30.77 -26.29
C PRO A 167 14.25 -29.84 -27.52
N ASP A 168 13.12 -29.36 -28.02
CA ASP A 168 13.03 -28.42 -29.15
C ASP A 168 13.16 -26.94 -28.73
N GLY A 169 13.42 -26.68 -27.44
CA GLY A 169 13.58 -25.34 -26.88
C GLY A 169 12.28 -24.64 -26.49
N LYS A 170 11.13 -25.31 -26.62
CA LYS A 170 9.83 -24.80 -26.17
C LYS A 170 9.61 -25.04 -24.68
N LEU A 171 8.61 -24.37 -24.11
CA LEU A 171 8.22 -24.48 -22.72
C LEU A 171 6.85 -25.12 -22.60
N GLU A 172 6.74 -26.22 -21.86
CA GLU A 172 5.48 -26.85 -21.49
C GLU A 172 5.07 -26.39 -20.08
N LEU A 173 3.85 -25.85 -19.96
CA LEU A 173 3.24 -25.48 -18.69
C LEU A 173 2.27 -26.55 -18.23
N GLY A 174 2.39 -26.98 -16.96
CA GLY A 174 1.36 -27.72 -16.24
C GLY A 174 0.40 -26.76 -15.56
N ILE A 175 -0.87 -26.78 -16.00
CA ILE A 175 -1.91 -25.79 -15.68
C ILE A 175 -3.10 -26.49 -15.03
N GLY A 176 -3.47 -26.08 -13.81
CA GLY A 176 -4.63 -26.58 -13.08
C GLY A 176 -4.28 -27.25 -11.75
N GLY A 177 -5.31 -27.66 -11.02
CA GLY A 177 -5.16 -28.31 -9.71
C GLY A 177 -5.02 -29.84 -9.83
N ILE A 178 -6.07 -30.55 -9.43
CA ILE A 178 -6.06 -32.03 -9.29
C ILE A 178 -5.81 -32.76 -10.62
N ALA A 179 -6.31 -32.22 -11.73
CA ALA A 179 -6.08 -32.76 -13.07
C ALA A 179 -5.40 -31.69 -13.94
N PRO A 180 -4.06 -31.59 -13.90
CA PRO A 180 -3.35 -30.57 -14.66
C PRO A 180 -3.44 -30.85 -16.17
N THR A 181 -3.69 -29.79 -16.92
CA THR A 181 -3.60 -29.77 -18.38
C THR A 181 -2.25 -29.24 -18.81
N LYS A 182 -1.79 -29.64 -20.00
CA LYS A 182 -0.50 -29.20 -20.54
C LYS A 182 -0.70 -28.25 -21.71
N ARG A 183 0.12 -27.21 -21.78
CA ARG A 183 0.18 -26.29 -22.94
C ARG A 183 1.62 -25.92 -23.25
N VAL A 184 1.95 -25.87 -24.54
CA VAL A 184 3.31 -25.60 -25.03
C VAL A 184 3.37 -24.20 -25.63
N PHE A 185 4.42 -23.46 -25.31
CA PHE A 185 4.68 -22.10 -25.76
C PHE A 185 6.14 -21.94 -26.18
N ASP A 186 6.41 -21.05 -27.14
CA ASP A 186 7.79 -20.73 -27.54
C ASP A 186 8.52 -19.88 -26.48
N LYS A 187 7.77 -19.05 -25.74
CA LYS A 187 8.26 -18.20 -24.65
C LYS A 187 7.19 -18.04 -23.57
N VAL A 188 7.62 -17.83 -22.33
CA VAL A 188 6.77 -17.59 -21.17
C VAL A 188 7.29 -16.38 -20.40
N VAL A 189 6.39 -15.47 -20.04
CA VAL A 189 6.68 -14.35 -19.13
C VAL A 189 5.95 -14.62 -17.82
N LEU A 190 6.70 -14.71 -16.73
CA LEU A 190 6.14 -14.87 -15.38
C LEU A 190 5.90 -13.48 -14.78
N ALA A 191 4.66 -12.99 -14.91
CA ALA A 191 4.21 -11.72 -14.33
C ALA A 191 3.54 -11.94 -12.96
N VAL A 192 4.23 -12.64 -12.05
CA VAL A 192 3.75 -13.00 -10.71
C VAL A 192 4.82 -12.65 -9.67
N SER A 193 4.41 -12.51 -8.40
CA SER A 193 5.35 -12.17 -7.32
C SER A 193 6.38 -13.29 -7.08
N PRO A 194 7.57 -12.98 -6.54
CA PRO A 194 8.55 -13.97 -6.11
C PRO A 194 7.94 -15.04 -5.17
N ALA A 195 7.10 -14.61 -4.23
CA ALA A 195 6.39 -15.49 -3.31
C ALA A 195 5.46 -16.47 -4.04
N ALA A 196 4.71 -16.01 -5.06
CA ALA A 196 3.84 -16.85 -5.87
C ALA A 196 4.65 -17.87 -6.70
N ILE A 197 5.84 -17.50 -7.17
CA ILE A 197 6.76 -18.44 -7.85
C ILE A 197 7.23 -19.53 -6.88
N GLN A 198 7.58 -19.16 -5.64
CA GLN A 198 8.07 -20.10 -4.63
C GLN A 198 6.97 -21.06 -4.13
N GLN A 199 5.75 -20.57 -3.93
CA GLN A 199 4.65 -21.39 -3.41
C GLN A 199 3.86 -22.13 -4.50
N GLY A 200 3.65 -21.50 -5.66
CA GLY A 200 2.77 -22.01 -6.71
C GLY A 200 3.46 -22.93 -7.72
N ILE A 201 4.72 -22.63 -8.10
CA ILE A 201 5.44 -23.33 -9.16
C ILE A 201 6.39 -24.36 -8.55
N ARG A 202 5.89 -25.59 -8.42
CA ARG A 202 6.57 -26.73 -7.77
C ARG A 202 7.65 -27.34 -8.64
N THR A 203 7.50 -27.30 -9.95
CA THR A 203 8.50 -27.80 -10.91
C THR A 203 8.84 -26.72 -11.91
N ARG A 204 10.13 -26.43 -12.07
CA ARG A 204 10.64 -25.41 -12.98
C ARG A 204 12.09 -25.71 -13.37
N PRO A 205 12.60 -25.14 -14.49
CA PRO A 205 14.02 -25.22 -14.82
C PRO A 205 14.89 -24.66 -13.69
N LYS A 206 16.12 -25.18 -13.56
CA LYS A 206 17.08 -24.62 -12.61
C LYS A 206 17.51 -23.24 -13.11
N TRP A 207 17.17 -22.20 -12.37
CA TRP A 207 17.66 -20.86 -12.66
C TRP A 207 19.03 -20.63 -12.05
N SER A 208 19.67 -19.51 -12.42
CA SER A 208 20.94 -19.13 -11.85
C SER A 208 20.84 -19.00 -10.32
N TYR A 209 21.94 -19.27 -9.62
CA TYR A 209 21.98 -19.17 -8.15
C TYR A 209 21.45 -17.81 -7.66
N MET A 210 21.83 -16.71 -8.32
CA MET A 210 21.39 -15.37 -7.93
C MET A 210 19.90 -15.14 -8.17
N LYS A 211 19.32 -15.68 -9.25
CA LYS A 211 17.88 -15.61 -9.51
C LYS A 211 17.09 -16.41 -8.46
N GLU A 212 17.54 -17.63 -8.13
CA GLU A 212 16.92 -18.43 -7.08
C GLU A 212 17.01 -17.74 -5.70
N ARG A 213 18.14 -17.09 -5.40
CA ARG A 213 18.30 -16.31 -4.16
C ARG A 213 17.40 -15.09 -4.13
N ALA A 214 17.27 -14.36 -5.24
CA ALA A 214 16.36 -13.22 -5.34
C ALA A 214 14.92 -13.65 -5.05
N ILE A 215 14.47 -14.74 -5.67
CA ILE A 215 13.11 -15.25 -5.48
C ILE A 215 12.81 -15.62 -4.02
N GLN A 216 13.80 -16.15 -3.30
CA GLN A 216 13.66 -16.56 -1.90
C GLN A 216 13.78 -15.40 -0.91
N ALA A 217 14.56 -14.36 -1.24
CA ALA A 217 15.02 -13.39 -0.26
C ALA A 217 14.42 -12.00 -0.42
N ILE A 218 13.92 -11.62 -1.60
CA ILE A 218 13.29 -10.31 -1.80
C ILE A 218 12.18 -10.12 -0.78
N HIS A 219 12.26 -9.01 -0.05
CA HIS A 219 11.28 -8.68 0.95
C HIS A 219 10.02 -8.10 0.30
N GLU A 220 8.89 -8.67 0.66
CA GLU A 220 7.56 -8.18 0.32
C GLU A 220 6.94 -7.56 1.56
N GLY A 221 6.73 -6.25 1.51
CA GLY A 221 6.14 -5.48 2.59
C GLY A 221 4.69 -5.92 2.83
N PRO A 222 4.31 -6.25 4.08
CA PRO A 222 2.95 -6.66 4.40
C PRO A 222 2.01 -5.45 4.36
N LEU A 223 0.81 -5.64 3.84
CA LEU A 223 -0.23 -4.61 3.75
C LEU A 223 -1.58 -5.19 4.20
N TYR A 224 -2.38 -4.36 4.87
CA TYR A 224 -3.74 -4.68 5.27
C TYR A 224 -4.66 -3.50 4.96
N LYS A 225 -5.83 -3.78 4.39
CA LYS A 225 -6.88 -2.78 4.14
C LYS A 225 -8.23 -3.34 4.48
N ILE A 226 -9.09 -2.51 5.06
CA ILE A 226 -10.50 -2.81 5.26
C ILE A 226 -11.34 -1.60 4.83
N GLY A 227 -12.28 -1.84 3.94
CA GLY A 227 -13.31 -0.88 3.55
C GLY A 227 -14.56 -1.11 4.40
N LEU A 228 -15.10 -0.05 4.98
CA LEU A 228 -16.32 -0.06 5.77
C LEU A 228 -17.37 0.81 5.08
N HIS A 229 -18.48 0.20 4.71
CA HIS A 229 -19.60 0.86 4.06
C HIS A 229 -20.56 1.41 5.12
N PHE A 230 -20.84 2.70 5.03
CA PHE A 230 -21.71 3.44 5.92
C PHE A 230 -22.86 4.11 5.17
N GLN A 231 -24.01 4.24 5.82
CA GLN A 231 -25.23 4.86 5.28
C GLN A 231 -25.02 6.30 4.82
N THR A 232 -24.17 7.04 5.52
CA THR A 232 -23.83 8.43 5.19
C THR A 232 -22.32 8.63 5.17
N ARG A 233 -21.90 9.73 4.56
CA ARG A 233 -20.51 10.21 4.59
C ARG A 233 -20.32 11.13 5.79
N PHE A 234 -20.62 10.64 6.99
CA PHE A 234 -20.63 11.45 8.22
C PHE A 234 -19.31 12.22 8.47
N TRP A 235 -18.18 11.68 7.99
CA TRP A 235 -16.86 12.34 8.06
C TRP A 235 -16.79 13.66 7.29
N GLU A 236 -17.73 13.95 6.39
CA GLU A 236 -17.87 15.23 5.68
C GLU A 236 -18.76 16.24 6.42
N HIS A 237 -19.33 15.86 7.56
CA HIS A 237 -20.35 16.61 8.29
C HIS A 237 -20.06 16.78 9.79
N THR A 238 -18.86 16.38 10.24
CA THR A 238 -18.39 16.66 11.61
C THR A 238 -18.02 18.15 11.76
N ALA A 239 -17.69 18.57 12.98
CA ALA A 239 -17.17 19.93 13.23
C ALA A 239 -15.87 20.21 12.46
N GLU A 240 -15.07 19.17 12.20
CA GLU A 240 -13.84 19.21 11.41
C GLU A 240 -13.95 18.26 10.19
N PRO A 241 -14.69 18.66 9.14
CA PRO A 241 -15.04 17.75 8.06
C PRO A 241 -13.82 17.36 7.21
N CYS A 242 -13.76 16.10 6.81
CA CYS A 242 -12.67 15.53 6.01
C CYS A 242 -13.12 15.23 4.58
N PHE A 243 -12.66 16.01 3.61
CA PHE A 243 -12.96 15.82 2.18
C PHE A 243 -11.79 15.13 1.46
N GLY A 244 -11.65 13.83 1.69
CA GLY A 244 -10.50 13.05 1.22
C GLY A 244 -9.29 13.14 2.16
N GLY A 245 -8.14 12.65 1.68
CA GLY A 245 -6.91 12.54 2.46
C GLY A 245 -6.94 11.44 3.51
N GLN A 246 -6.11 11.55 4.54
CA GLN A 246 -5.89 10.49 5.52
C GLN A 246 -5.51 11.02 6.90
N THR A 247 -6.12 10.49 7.95
CA THR A 247 -5.79 10.73 9.35
C THR A 247 -4.91 9.60 9.86
N GLN A 248 -3.86 9.94 10.59
CA GLN A 248 -3.01 8.98 11.30
C GLN A 248 -3.39 8.93 12.78
N THR A 249 -3.37 7.72 13.34
CA THR A 249 -3.70 7.42 14.73
C THR A 249 -2.67 6.45 15.31
N ASP A 250 -2.48 6.50 16.62
CA ASP A 250 -1.78 5.45 17.39
C ASP A 250 -2.66 4.24 17.74
N PHE A 251 -3.94 4.25 17.36
CA PHE A 251 -4.85 3.11 17.47
C PHE A 251 -4.43 1.94 16.56
N ARG A 252 -5.02 0.76 16.76
CA ARG A 252 -4.68 -0.46 16.00
C ARG A 252 -4.89 -0.25 14.49
N ILE A 253 -5.88 0.55 14.12
CA ILE A 253 -6.24 0.88 12.73
C ILE A 253 -5.19 1.73 11.98
N ARG A 254 -4.29 2.43 12.69
CA ARG A 254 -3.21 3.31 12.17
C ARG A 254 -3.62 4.44 11.24
N TRP A 255 -4.23 4.14 10.08
CA TRP A 255 -4.64 5.14 9.10
C TRP A 255 -6.13 5.03 8.79
N ILE A 256 -6.82 6.15 8.93
CA ILE A 256 -8.17 6.35 8.39
C ILE A 256 -8.01 7.11 7.07
N VAL A 257 -8.44 6.52 5.97
CA VAL A 257 -8.32 7.10 4.63
C VAL A 257 -9.72 7.46 4.11
N TYR A 258 -9.92 8.75 3.87
CA TYR A 258 -11.19 9.29 3.40
C TYR A 258 -11.26 9.21 1.86
N PRO A 259 -12.37 8.72 1.29
CA PRO A 259 -12.50 8.54 -0.15
C PRO A 259 -12.53 9.87 -0.91
N SER A 260 -11.65 10.05 -1.90
CA SER A 260 -11.67 11.21 -2.82
C SER A 260 -12.76 11.12 -3.90
N ASN A 261 -13.43 9.97 -4.03
CA ASN A 261 -14.55 9.79 -4.94
C ASN A 261 -15.88 10.19 -4.28
N TYR A 262 -16.74 10.81 -5.08
CA TYR A 262 -18.09 11.24 -4.67
C TYR A 262 -18.10 12.18 -3.45
N ILE A 263 -17.11 13.06 -3.34
CA ILE A 263 -17.06 14.12 -2.33
C ILE A 263 -18.33 14.98 -2.42
N GLY A 264 -18.97 15.26 -1.29
CA GLY A 264 -20.20 16.04 -1.20
C GLY A 264 -21.46 15.29 -1.65
N SER A 265 -21.36 13.99 -1.95
CA SER A 265 -22.52 13.16 -2.30
C SER A 265 -23.37 12.82 -1.07
N HIS A 266 -24.68 12.93 -1.20
CA HIS A 266 -25.65 12.49 -0.17
C HIS A 266 -25.85 10.97 -0.10
N LYS A 267 -25.10 10.20 -0.89
CA LYS A 267 -25.16 8.72 -0.90
C LYS A 267 -24.31 8.12 0.23
N SER A 268 -24.54 6.85 0.51
CA SER A 268 -23.65 6.01 1.32
C SER A 268 -22.20 6.09 0.87
N GLY A 269 -21.25 5.96 1.80
CA GLY A 269 -19.82 6.05 1.54
C GLY A 269 -19.05 4.85 2.07
N CYS A 270 -17.87 4.59 1.50
CA CYS A 270 -16.94 3.58 2.00
C CYS A 270 -15.69 4.26 2.56
N LEU A 271 -15.48 4.15 3.87
CA LEU A 271 -14.27 4.59 4.55
C LEU A 271 -13.23 3.47 4.50
N MET A 272 -11.96 3.79 4.30
CA MET A 272 -10.91 2.77 4.29
C MET A 272 -10.01 2.91 5.50
N VAL A 273 -9.76 1.82 6.21
CA VAL A 273 -8.65 1.71 7.15
C VAL A 273 -7.47 1.01 6.47
N TYR A 274 -6.26 1.48 6.76
CA TYR A 274 -5.04 1.00 6.13
C TYR A 274 -3.91 0.83 7.15
N ALA A 275 -3.26 -0.32 7.09
CA ALA A 275 -2.03 -0.60 7.84
C ALA A 275 -0.99 -1.20 6.89
N GLY A 276 0.29 -0.89 7.13
CA GLY A 276 1.42 -1.48 6.43
C GLY A 276 2.45 -2.01 7.42
N MET A 277 3.47 -2.71 6.92
CA MET A 277 4.60 -3.18 7.73
C MET A 277 4.14 -3.99 8.96
N THR A 278 4.78 -3.79 10.11
CA THR A 278 4.46 -4.52 11.35
C THR A 278 2.99 -4.36 11.74
N ASP A 279 2.37 -3.21 11.45
CA ASP A 279 0.96 -2.96 11.75
C ASP A 279 0.02 -3.85 10.92
N ALA A 280 0.37 -4.17 9.67
CA ALA A 280 -0.41 -5.08 8.84
C ALA A 280 -0.38 -6.52 9.40
N LEU A 281 0.79 -6.97 9.88
CA LEU A 281 0.96 -8.33 10.40
C LEU A 281 0.15 -8.61 11.67
N ARG A 282 -0.17 -7.58 12.46
CA ARG A 282 -1.00 -7.70 13.67
C ARG A 282 -2.41 -8.24 13.36
N TRP A 283 -2.86 -8.14 12.12
CA TRP A 283 -4.18 -8.63 11.67
C TRP A 283 -4.18 -10.10 11.25
N SER A 284 -3.02 -10.76 11.17
CA SER A 284 -2.86 -12.12 10.58
C SER A 284 -3.62 -13.23 11.32
N TRP A 285 -3.81 -13.11 12.63
CA TRP A 285 -4.31 -14.19 13.51
C TRP A 285 -5.76 -14.01 13.96
N THR A 286 -6.47 -13.07 13.34
CA THR A 286 -7.86 -12.74 13.69
C THR A 286 -8.78 -13.10 12.53
N THR A 287 -9.99 -13.52 12.82
CA THR A 287 -11.01 -13.77 11.78
C THR A 287 -11.52 -12.46 11.21
N HIS A 288 -12.10 -12.47 9.99
CA HIS A 288 -12.71 -11.27 9.41
C HIS A 288 -13.69 -10.57 10.37
N GLN A 289 -14.55 -11.34 11.06
CA GLN A 289 -15.52 -10.79 12.01
C GLN A 289 -14.86 -10.08 13.20
N GLU A 290 -13.79 -10.67 13.75
CA GLU A 290 -13.01 -10.04 14.82
C GLU A 290 -12.31 -8.78 14.32
N ARG A 291 -11.75 -8.81 13.11
CA ARG A 291 -11.13 -7.61 12.50
C ARG A 291 -12.13 -6.47 12.35
N VAL A 292 -13.32 -6.75 11.83
CA VAL A 292 -14.40 -5.76 11.73
C VAL A 292 -14.75 -5.19 13.10
N LYS A 293 -14.91 -6.04 14.12
CA LYS A 293 -15.20 -5.60 15.49
C LYS A 293 -14.14 -4.65 16.03
N LEU A 294 -12.87 -5.03 15.96
CA LEU A 294 -11.74 -4.23 16.48
C LEU A 294 -11.63 -2.88 15.75
N VAL A 295 -11.84 -2.88 14.42
CA VAL A 295 -11.82 -1.67 13.62
C VAL A 295 -12.98 -0.74 14.00
N MET A 296 -14.18 -1.28 14.20
CA MET A 296 -15.34 -0.50 14.66
C MET A 296 -15.15 0.06 16.07
N GLU A 297 -14.51 -0.66 16.99
CA GLU A 297 -14.17 -0.12 18.32
C GLU A 297 -13.23 1.10 18.22
N ASP A 298 -12.16 1.00 17.41
CA ASP A 298 -11.20 2.10 17.24
C ASP A 298 -11.81 3.30 16.52
N LEU A 299 -12.60 3.05 15.46
CA LEU A 299 -13.32 4.11 14.77
C LEU A 299 -14.37 4.76 15.66
N ASN A 300 -15.06 4.00 16.53
CA ASN A 300 -16.02 4.58 17.45
C ASN A 300 -15.33 5.45 18.50
N THR A 301 -14.16 5.01 18.99
CA THR A 301 -13.33 5.82 19.88
C THR A 301 -12.91 7.14 19.21
N PHE A 302 -12.63 7.10 17.90
CA PHE A 302 -12.27 8.28 17.12
C PHE A 302 -13.45 9.23 16.82
N PHE A 303 -14.61 8.69 16.43
CA PHE A 303 -15.74 9.46 15.91
C PHE A 303 -16.82 9.80 16.93
N SER A 304 -16.97 9.04 18.02
CA SER A 304 -17.98 9.33 19.05
C SER A 304 -17.78 10.69 19.74
N PRO A 305 -16.54 11.19 20.01
CA PRO A 305 -16.36 12.55 20.52
C PRO A 305 -16.79 13.65 19.54
N GLN A 306 -16.91 13.31 18.26
CA GLN A 306 -17.38 14.20 17.20
C GLN A 306 -18.91 14.13 17.01
N GLY A 307 -19.62 13.43 17.90
CA GLY A 307 -21.08 13.29 17.87
C GLY A 307 -21.59 12.28 16.86
N VAL A 308 -20.74 11.38 16.37
CA VAL A 308 -21.12 10.34 15.39
C VAL A 308 -21.21 8.98 16.07
N ASP A 309 -22.39 8.37 16.01
CA ASP A 309 -22.57 6.95 16.30
C ASP A 309 -22.35 6.12 15.02
N ILE A 310 -21.15 5.56 14.89
CA ILE A 310 -20.77 4.81 13.69
C ILE A 310 -21.46 3.45 13.60
N TYR A 311 -21.94 2.89 14.71
CA TYR A 311 -22.58 1.57 14.71
C TYR A 311 -23.95 1.64 14.05
N VAL A 312 -24.68 2.73 14.27
CA VAL A 312 -25.95 3.00 13.58
C VAL A 312 -25.75 3.24 12.07
N GLN A 313 -24.60 3.80 11.69
CA GLN A 313 -24.27 4.09 10.30
C GLN A 313 -23.78 2.86 9.52
N PHE A 314 -23.29 1.83 10.19
CA PHE A 314 -22.60 0.70 9.57
C PHE A 314 -23.53 -0.17 8.71
N ILE A 315 -23.04 -0.61 7.56
CA ILE A 315 -23.77 -1.50 6.64
C ILE A 315 -23.01 -2.83 6.51
N GLU A 316 -21.78 -2.77 5.96
CA GLU A 316 -20.96 -3.95 5.71
C GLU A 316 -19.47 -3.58 5.66
N ALA A 317 -18.61 -4.58 5.67
CA ALA A 317 -17.17 -4.40 5.55
C ALA A 317 -16.56 -5.47 4.64
N PHE A 318 -15.47 -5.10 3.97
CA PHE A 318 -14.64 -6.02 3.18
C PHE A 318 -13.17 -5.70 3.42
N ASP A 319 -12.35 -6.72 3.59
CA ASP A 319 -10.93 -6.55 3.87
C ASP A 319 -10.02 -7.41 2.98
N MET A 320 -8.74 -7.04 2.98
CA MET A 320 -7.69 -7.70 2.23
C MET A 320 -6.42 -7.70 3.07
N HIS A 321 -5.98 -8.89 3.48
CA HIS A 321 -4.70 -9.12 4.15
C HIS A 321 -3.71 -9.74 3.17
N TRP A 322 -2.94 -8.89 2.48
CA TRP A 322 -2.08 -9.30 1.38
C TRP A 322 -1.06 -10.40 1.71
N PRO A 323 -0.44 -10.45 2.91
CA PRO A 323 0.44 -11.56 3.26
C PRO A 323 -0.24 -12.93 3.21
N SER A 324 -1.51 -13.01 3.60
CA SER A 324 -2.28 -14.27 3.59
C SER A 324 -2.77 -14.65 2.19
N GLU A 325 -3.00 -13.66 1.32
CA GLU A 325 -3.66 -13.85 0.02
C GLU A 325 -2.66 -13.96 -1.13
N ALA A 326 -1.55 -13.22 -1.08
CA ALA A 326 -0.58 -13.09 -2.18
C ALA A 326 0.89 -13.25 -1.74
N GLY A 327 1.13 -13.59 -0.47
CA GLY A 327 2.48 -13.71 0.11
C GLY A 327 3.15 -12.38 0.45
N GLY A 328 2.45 -11.26 0.27
CA GLY A 328 2.94 -9.91 0.52
C GLY A 328 2.13 -8.85 -0.22
N GLY A 329 2.30 -7.58 0.17
CA GLY A 329 1.54 -6.46 -0.41
C GLY A 329 2.25 -5.76 -1.56
N ASN A 330 3.51 -5.38 -1.35
CA ASN A 330 4.36 -4.79 -2.39
C ASN A 330 5.84 -5.00 -2.07
N THR A 331 6.67 -5.08 -3.10
CA THR A 331 8.11 -5.20 -2.93
C THR A 331 8.67 -3.96 -2.24
N MET A 332 9.36 -4.18 -1.13
CA MET A 332 10.10 -3.16 -0.40
C MET A 332 11.46 -3.79 -0.08
N TYR A 333 12.54 -3.38 -0.73
CA TYR A 333 13.81 -4.06 -0.50
C TYR A 333 14.36 -3.75 0.90
N LEU A 334 14.90 -4.78 1.55
CA LEU A 334 15.75 -4.61 2.73
C LEU A 334 17.17 -4.15 2.33
N PRO A 335 17.98 -3.64 3.27
CA PRO A 335 19.34 -3.18 2.99
C PRO A 335 20.16 -4.17 2.14
N GLY A 336 20.72 -3.65 1.03
CA GLY A 336 21.54 -4.41 0.09
C GLY A 336 20.79 -5.32 -0.88
N GLN A 337 19.46 -5.49 -0.77
CA GLN A 337 18.73 -6.35 -1.70
C GLN A 337 18.56 -5.73 -3.09
N TYR A 338 18.31 -4.41 -3.19
CA TYR A 338 18.19 -3.73 -4.49
C TYR A 338 19.42 -3.96 -5.36
N SER A 339 20.61 -3.66 -4.86
CA SER A 339 21.87 -3.81 -5.62
C SER A 339 22.22 -5.26 -5.94
N ARG A 340 21.72 -6.23 -5.16
CA ARG A 340 22.00 -7.66 -5.35
C ARG A 340 21.01 -8.35 -6.28
N PHE A 341 19.75 -7.92 -6.29
CA PHE A 341 18.65 -8.68 -6.87
C PHE A 341 17.90 -7.99 -8.01
N HIS A 342 17.99 -6.66 -8.14
CA HIS A 342 17.22 -5.91 -9.14
C HIS A 342 17.45 -6.38 -10.59
N ASP A 343 18.71 -6.59 -10.98
CA ASP A 343 19.06 -6.94 -12.39
C ASP A 343 18.86 -8.42 -12.73
N VAL A 344 18.60 -9.27 -11.73
CA VAL A 344 18.58 -10.73 -11.89
C VAL A 344 17.20 -11.33 -11.78
N ILE A 345 16.16 -10.57 -11.41
CA ILE A 345 14.80 -11.10 -11.30
C ILE A 345 14.02 -11.00 -12.61
#